data_AF-A0A2T2UKI8-F1
#
_entry.id   AF-A0A2T2UKI8-F1
#
_cell.length_a   1.000
_cell.length_b   1.000
_cell.length_c   1.000
_cell.angle_alpha   90.00
_cell.angle_beta   90.00
_cell.angle_gamma   90.00
#
_symmetry.space_group_name_H-M   'P 1'
#
loop_
_entity.id
_entity.type
_entity.pdbx_description
1 polymer ?
#
loop_
_entity_poly.entity_id
_entity_poly.type
_entity_poly.pdbx_seq_one_letter_code
_entity_poly.pdbx_strand_id
1 'polypeptide(L)'
;MQFVASYPKSGNTWVRLVAAAYTLSDEELMESLKFHSASADLPASLQYTDVERYQYQTICPFPVDDIDFPTEVRLRPAAMLVLKREKSLTTSQRPALIKSHHINGEVNNINLWNAGWAEHVVNPVRDPREICCSFAAHREMSYMETAELMADPKARMG
;
A
#
# COMPACT_ATOMS: atom_id res chain seq x y z
N MET A 1 6.13 18.89 -16.74
CA MET A 1 5.17 18.58 -15.67
C MET A 1 5.61 17.29 -15.02
N GLN A 2 5.90 17.30 -13.72
CA GLN A 2 6.27 16.08 -12.99
C GLN A 2 4.99 15.46 -12.44
N PHE A 3 4.75 14.19 -12.76
CA PHE A 3 3.66 13.43 -12.16
C PHE A 3 4.16 12.75 -10.89
N VAL A 4 3.25 12.51 -9.94
CA VAL A 4 3.59 11.82 -8.71
C VAL A 4 2.92 10.45 -8.73
N ALA A 5 3.74 9.42 -8.46
CA ALA A 5 3.30 8.05 -8.34
C ALA A 5 3.12 7.69 -6.85
N SER A 6 2.11 6.89 -6.53
CA SER A 6 1.91 6.32 -5.19
C SER A 6 1.81 7.32 -4.02
N TYR A 7 1.41 8.59 -4.26
CA TYR A 7 1.22 9.55 -3.15
C TYR A 7 0.09 9.05 -2.24
N PRO A 8 0.23 9.16 -0.90
CA PRO A 8 -0.70 8.55 0.05
C PRO A 8 -2.17 8.81 -0.27
N LYS A 9 -2.93 7.70 -0.30
CA LYS A 9 -4.37 7.61 -0.56
C LYS A 9 -4.81 7.90 -2.01
N SER A 10 -3.99 7.49 -2.97
CA SER A 10 -4.21 7.54 -4.43
C SER A 10 -5.30 6.62 -5.01
N GLY A 11 -6.46 6.48 -4.35
CA GLY A 11 -7.55 5.65 -4.90
C GLY A 11 -7.24 4.15 -4.97
N ASN A 12 -6.20 3.67 -4.26
CA ASN A 12 -5.82 2.26 -4.22
C ASN A 12 -6.99 1.35 -3.84
N THR A 13 -7.88 1.81 -2.95
CA THR A 13 -9.12 1.11 -2.62
C THR A 13 -9.99 0.88 -3.86
N TRP A 14 -10.29 1.94 -4.62
CA TRP A 14 -11.08 1.84 -5.84
C TRP A 14 -10.42 0.98 -6.91
N VAL A 15 -9.11 1.12 -7.10
CA VAL A 15 -8.36 0.27 -8.06
C VAL A 15 -8.45 -1.21 -7.66
N ARG A 16 -8.33 -1.52 -6.37
CA ARG A 16 -8.49 -2.89 -5.86
C ARG A 16 -9.92 -3.40 -6.04
N LEU A 17 -10.92 -2.56 -5.77
CA LEU A 17 -12.33 -2.91 -5.94
C LEU A 17 -12.66 -3.21 -7.40
N VAL A 18 -12.18 -2.37 -8.33
CA VAL A 18 -12.35 -2.60 -9.76
C VAL A 18 -11.60 -3.87 -10.18
N ALA A 19 -10.34 -4.02 -9.82
CA ALA A 19 -9.58 -5.23 -10.13
C ALA A 19 -10.26 -6.50 -9.59
N ALA A 20 -10.79 -6.43 -8.35
CA ALA A 20 -11.54 -7.50 -7.72
C ALA A 20 -12.81 -7.84 -8.50
N ALA A 21 -13.64 -6.85 -8.84
CA ALA A 21 -14.88 -7.05 -9.58
C ALA A 21 -14.66 -7.72 -10.94
N TYR A 22 -13.57 -7.38 -11.64
CA TYR A 22 -13.28 -7.94 -12.96
C TYR A 22 -12.53 -9.27 -12.93
N THR A 23 -11.72 -9.55 -11.91
CA THR A 23 -10.85 -10.74 -11.89
C THR A 23 -11.38 -11.86 -11.00
N LEU A 24 -12.19 -11.54 -9.99
CA LEU A 24 -12.57 -12.50 -8.96
C LEU A 24 -13.96 -13.12 -9.20
N SER A 25 -14.84 -12.44 -9.94
CA SER A 25 -16.18 -12.94 -10.34
C SER A 25 -16.92 -13.71 -9.23
N ASP A 26 -16.83 -13.21 -8.01
CA ASP A 26 -17.31 -13.86 -6.80
C ASP A 26 -18.59 -13.15 -6.35
N GLU A 27 -19.73 -13.83 -6.39
CA GLU A 27 -21.04 -13.25 -6.05
C GLU A 27 -21.08 -12.74 -4.60
N GLU A 28 -20.43 -13.44 -3.66
CA GLU A 28 -20.37 -13.04 -2.25
C GLU A 28 -19.53 -11.77 -2.09
N LEU A 29 -18.39 -11.72 -2.79
CA LEU A 29 -17.58 -10.51 -2.87
C LEU A 29 -18.40 -9.35 -3.46
N MET A 30 -19.06 -9.56 -4.61
CA MET A 30 -19.84 -8.53 -5.29
C MET A 30 -21.03 -8.03 -4.47
N GLU A 31 -21.68 -8.89 -3.68
CA GLU A 31 -22.71 -8.48 -2.73
C GLU A 31 -22.14 -7.60 -1.63
N SER A 32 -20.98 -7.96 -1.08
CA SER A 32 -20.31 -7.15 -0.05
C SER A 32 -19.90 -5.76 -0.57
N LEU A 33 -19.55 -5.64 -1.87
CA LEU A 33 -19.14 -4.37 -2.47
C LEU A 33 -20.28 -3.35 -2.60
N LYS A 34 -21.55 -3.77 -2.61
CA LYS A 34 -22.71 -2.87 -2.80
C LYS A 34 -22.90 -1.86 -1.68
N PHE A 35 -22.38 -2.15 -0.48
CA PHE A 35 -22.62 -1.36 0.73
C PHE A 35 -21.37 -0.65 1.27
N HIS A 36 -20.28 -0.59 0.50
CA HIS A 36 -19.02 -0.02 0.99
C HIS A 36 -19.06 1.50 1.15
N SER A 37 -18.75 1.95 2.38
CA SER A 37 -18.67 3.38 2.72
C SER A 37 -17.25 3.82 3.08
N ALA A 38 -16.38 2.91 3.54
CA ALA A 38 -15.00 3.19 3.91
C ALA A 38 -14.05 2.01 3.59
N SER A 39 -12.75 2.26 3.63
CA SER A 39 -11.72 1.22 3.44
C SER A 39 -11.71 0.13 4.51
N ALA A 40 -12.28 0.40 5.69
CA ALA A 40 -12.45 -0.58 6.77
C ALA A 40 -13.54 -1.63 6.46
N ASP A 41 -14.43 -1.33 5.51
CA ASP A 41 -15.52 -2.21 5.12
C ASP A 41 -15.12 -3.21 4.04
N LEU A 42 -13.89 -3.12 3.52
CA LEU A 42 -13.38 -4.04 2.50
C LEU A 42 -13.40 -5.48 3.01
N PRO A 43 -13.75 -6.48 2.19
CA PRO A 43 -13.58 -7.89 2.51
C PRO A 43 -12.14 -8.17 2.94
N ALA A 44 -11.95 -9.06 3.91
CA ALA A 44 -10.62 -9.37 4.45
C ALA A 44 -9.62 -9.78 3.33
N SER A 45 -10.11 -10.44 2.28
CA SER A 45 -9.33 -10.81 1.10
C SER A 45 -8.77 -9.61 0.31
N LEU A 46 -9.36 -8.42 0.49
CA LEU A 46 -8.98 -7.14 -0.09
C LEU A 46 -8.40 -6.18 0.96
N GLN A 47 -7.97 -6.65 2.12
CA GLN A 47 -7.32 -5.79 3.13
C GLN A 47 -5.80 -5.97 3.20
N TYR A 48 -5.23 -7.00 2.56
CA TYR A 48 -3.79 -7.27 2.64
C TYR A 48 -2.92 -6.11 2.16
N THR A 49 -1.84 -5.87 2.89
CA THR A 49 -0.81 -4.88 2.58
C THR A 49 0.56 -5.39 3.05
N ASP A 50 1.65 -4.91 2.45
CA ASP A 50 3.03 -5.36 2.71
C ASP A 50 3.83 -4.43 3.64
N VAL A 51 3.09 -3.54 4.33
CA VAL A 51 3.60 -2.51 5.25
C VAL A 51 2.97 -2.63 6.64
N GLU A 52 2.33 -3.77 6.94
CA GLU A 52 1.77 -4.00 8.28
C GLU A 52 2.89 -4.16 9.31
N ARG A 53 2.95 -3.26 10.30
CA ARG A 53 4.02 -3.26 11.32
C ARG A 53 4.16 -4.61 12.04
N TYR A 54 3.05 -5.30 12.31
CA TYR A 54 3.09 -6.57 13.03
C TYR A 54 3.82 -7.68 12.23
N GLN A 55 3.79 -7.63 10.89
CA GLN A 55 4.49 -8.60 10.04
C GLN A 55 6.01 -8.47 10.21
N TYR A 56 6.50 -7.24 10.34
CA TYR A 56 7.90 -6.93 10.61
C TYR A 56 8.24 -7.23 12.09
N GLN A 57 7.35 -6.88 13.02
CA GLN A 57 7.60 -7.11 14.45
C GLN A 57 7.72 -8.59 14.79
N THR A 58 6.96 -9.47 14.13
CA THR A 58 6.98 -10.93 14.36
C THR A 58 8.34 -11.56 14.04
N ILE A 59 9.12 -10.92 13.18
CA ILE A 59 10.45 -11.40 12.74
C ILE A 59 11.60 -10.56 13.30
N CYS A 60 11.30 -9.40 13.92
CA CYS A 60 12.31 -8.53 14.51
C CYS A 60 12.45 -8.83 16.02
N PRO A 61 13.68 -9.09 16.51
CA PRO A 61 13.90 -9.31 17.94
C PRO A 61 13.83 -8.03 18.79
N PHE A 62 13.74 -6.86 18.15
CA PHE A 62 13.62 -5.54 18.79
C PHE A 62 12.31 -4.87 18.36
N PRO A 63 11.84 -3.83 19.08
CA PRO A 63 10.71 -3.02 18.61
C PRO A 63 11.02 -2.42 17.23
N VAL A 64 10.13 -2.62 16.25
CA VAL A 64 10.33 -2.09 14.88
C VAL A 64 10.30 -0.58 14.81
N ASP A 65 9.74 0.09 15.82
CA ASP A 65 9.75 1.55 15.92
C ASP A 65 11.12 2.10 16.35
N ASP A 66 12.02 1.24 16.88
CA ASP A 66 13.35 1.62 17.34
C ASP A 66 14.44 1.43 16.27
N ILE A 67 14.09 0.93 15.08
CA ILE A 67 15.05 0.68 13.98
C ILE A 67 14.90 1.70 12.86
N ASP A 68 16.00 1.98 12.15
CA ASP A 68 15.97 2.86 11.00
C ASP A 68 15.38 2.16 9.75
N PHE A 69 14.90 2.95 8.79
CA PHE A 69 14.31 2.43 7.56
C PHE A 69 15.24 1.48 6.79
N PRO A 70 16.55 1.76 6.61
CA PRO A 70 17.47 0.81 5.99
C PRO A 70 17.58 -0.54 6.73
N THR A 71 17.42 -0.57 8.05
CA THR A 71 17.36 -1.81 8.85
C THR A 71 16.01 -2.50 8.70
N GLU A 72 14.91 -1.74 8.72
CA GLU A 72 13.56 -2.27 8.47
C GLU A 72 13.46 -2.98 7.10
N VAL A 73 14.05 -2.38 6.05
CA VAL A 73 14.08 -3.00 4.71
C VAL A 73 14.79 -4.35 4.70
N ARG A 74 15.76 -4.59 5.59
CA ARG A 74 16.42 -5.91 5.72
C ARG A 74 15.48 -7.01 6.19
N LEU A 75 14.41 -6.64 6.90
CA LEU A 75 13.38 -7.57 7.37
C LEU A 75 12.35 -7.89 6.29
N ARG A 76 12.21 -7.05 5.26
CA ARG A 76 11.19 -7.16 4.21
C ARG A 76 11.12 -8.56 3.57
N PRO A 77 12.22 -9.23 3.17
CA PRO A 77 12.13 -10.58 2.62
C PRO A 77 11.40 -11.57 3.53
N ALA A 78 11.67 -11.52 4.83
CA ALA A 78 10.99 -12.38 5.80
C ALA A 78 9.55 -11.92 6.08
N ALA A 79 9.28 -10.62 6.10
CA ALA A 79 7.90 -10.09 6.23
C ALA A 79 7.02 -10.55 5.06
N MET A 80 7.57 -10.59 3.83
CA MET A 80 6.86 -11.10 2.66
C MET A 80 6.54 -12.61 2.76
N LEU A 81 7.37 -13.39 3.46
CA LEU A 81 7.06 -14.81 3.75
C LEU A 81 5.92 -14.94 4.75
N VAL A 82 5.86 -14.08 5.76
CA VAL A 82 4.74 -14.01 6.72
C VAL A 82 3.45 -13.68 5.97
N LEU A 83 3.44 -12.62 5.16
CA LEU A 83 2.27 -12.24 4.35
C LEU A 83 1.83 -13.37 3.41
N LYS A 84 2.78 -14.05 2.76
CA LYS A 84 2.49 -15.21 1.88
C LYS A 84 1.79 -16.33 2.67
N ARG A 85 2.27 -16.64 3.88
CA ARG A 85 1.67 -17.65 4.76
C ARG A 85 0.26 -17.25 5.16
N GLU A 86 0.06 -16.03 5.66
CA GLU A 86 -1.26 -15.55 6.11
C GLU A 86 -2.30 -15.63 5.01
N LYS A 87 -1.93 -15.17 3.82
CA LYS A 87 -2.79 -15.27 2.65
C LYS A 87 -3.15 -16.72 2.34
N SER A 88 -2.18 -17.63 2.37
CA SER A 88 -2.44 -19.06 2.09
C SER A 88 -3.38 -19.72 3.11
N LEU A 89 -3.47 -19.17 4.33
CA LEU A 89 -4.36 -19.66 5.39
C LEU A 89 -5.74 -19.02 5.37
N THR A 90 -5.90 -17.86 4.72
CA THR A 90 -7.11 -17.03 4.80
C THR A 90 -7.87 -16.93 3.49
N THR A 91 -7.22 -17.20 2.34
CA THR A 91 -7.90 -17.24 1.04
C THR A 91 -7.18 -18.09 0.01
N SER A 92 -7.95 -18.81 -0.80
CA SER A 92 -7.47 -19.49 -2.01
C SER A 92 -7.56 -18.60 -3.26
N GLN A 93 -8.12 -17.39 -3.14
CA GLN A 93 -8.45 -16.50 -4.24
C GLN A 93 -7.20 -15.99 -5.00
N ARG A 94 -7.30 -15.98 -6.33
CA ARG A 94 -6.24 -15.53 -7.25
C ARG A 94 -6.81 -14.69 -8.38
N PRO A 95 -6.14 -13.58 -8.79
CA PRO A 95 -4.93 -13.03 -8.20
C PRO A 95 -5.19 -12.43 -6.81
N ALA A 96 -4.17 -12.38 -5.96
CA ALA A 96 -4.32 -11.69 -4.67
C ALA A 96 -3.91 -10.23 -4.81
N LEU A 97 -4.78 -9.34 -4.35
CA LEU A 97 -4.59 -7.90 -4.45
C LEU A 97 -3.94 -7.38 -3.17
N ILE A 98 -2.64 -7.06 -3.24
CA ILE A 98 -1.85 -6.54 -2.12
C ILE A 98 -1.64 -5.04 -2.31
N LYS A 99 -1.94 -4.25 -1.28
CA LYS A 99 -1.59 -2.82 -1.25
C LYS A 99 -0.12 -2.65 -0.86
N SER A 100 0.57 -1.69 -1.47
CA SER A 100 1.93 -1.32 -1.07
C SER A 100 2.16 0.19 -1.12
N HIS A 101 3.11 0.65 -0.33
CA HIS A 101 3.66 2.02 -0.34
C HIS A 101 5.17 2.05 -0.64
N HIS A 102 5.79 0.91 -0.94
CA HIS A 102 7.22 0.87 -1.26
C HIS A 102 7.50 1.50 -2.63
N ILE A 103 8.58 2.28 -2.70
CA ILE A 103 9.10 2.79 -3.96
C ILE A 103 9.63 1.64 -4.83
N ASN A 104 9.48 1.76 -6.15
CA ASN A 104 10.19 0.92 -7.10
C ASN A 104 11.68 1.28 -7.13
N GLY A 105 12.45 0.67 -6.22
CA GLY A 105 13.86 0.97 -6.05
C GLY A 105 14.55 -0.01 -5.11
N GLU A 106 15.82 0.31 -4.84
CA GLU A 106 16.71 -0.52 -4.04
C GLU A 106 17.21 0.23 -2.81
N VAL A 107 17.28 -0.44 -1.67
CA VAL A 107 17.88 0.07 -0.44
C VAL A 107 18.84 -1.00 0.08
N ASN A 108 20.12 -0.67 0.27
CA ASN A 108 21.14 -1.60 0.75
C ASN A 108 21.19 -2.94 -0.03
N ASN A 109 21.14 -2.89 -1.38
CA ASN A 109 21.10 -4.07 -2.26
C ASN A 109 19.83 -4.93 -2.13
N ILE A 110 18.78 -4.43 -1.48
CA ILE A 110 17.49 -5.10 -1.39
C ILE A 110 16.54 -4.38 -2.34
N ASN A 111 16.21 -5.05 -3.44
CA ASN A 111 15.21 -4.58 -4.37
C ASN A 111 13.82 -4.74 -3.74
N LEU A 112 13.13 -3.62 -3.51
CA LEU A 112 11.81 -3.58 -2.88
C LEU A 112 10.72 -4.20 -3.77
N TRP A 113 10.98 -4.30 -5.08
CA TRP A 113 10.09 -4.87 -6.09
C TRP A 113 10.83 -5.85 -6.99
N ASN A 114 10.53 -7.14 -6.83
CA ASN A 114 11.09 -8.19 -7.67
C ASN A 114 10.04 -9.25 -8.02
N ALA A 115 10.30 -9.98 -9.10
CA ALA A 115 9.40 -11.01 -9.63
C ALA A 115 9.18 -12.20 -8.68
N GLY A 116 10.01 -12.34 -7.63
CA GLY A 116 9.82 -13.35 -6.58
C GLY A 116 8.68 -13.02 -5.62
N TRP A 117 8.27 -11.74 -5.52
CA TRP A 117 7.23 -11.27 -4.58
C TRP A 117 5.99 -10.73 -5.28
N ALA A 118 6.16 -10.02 -6.39
CA ALA A 118 5.08 -9.41 -7.14
C ALA A 118 5.18 -9.81 -8.61
N GLU A 119 4.09 -10.39 -9.13
CA GLU A 119 3.98 -10.76 -10.55
C GLU A 119 3.60 -9.55 -11.40
N HIS A 120 2.70 -8.71 -10.89
CA HIS A 120 2.18 -7.52 -11.56
C HIS A 120 2.06 -6.37 -10.56
N VAL A 121 2.25 -5.14 -11.04
CA VAL A 121 2.10 -3.92 -10.24
C VAL A 121 1.19 -2.95 -10.97
N VAL A 122 0.17 -2.46 -10.27
CA VAL A 122 -0.66 -1.35 -10.74
C VAL A 122 -0.30 -0.13 -9.91
N ASN A 123 0.35 0.85 -10.55
CA ASN A 123 0.79 2.08 -9.90
C ASN A 123 0.00 3.29 -10.45
N PRO A 124 -0.99 3.82 -9.70
CA PRO A 124 -1.72 4.99 -10.14
C PRO A 124 -0.82 6.23 -10.12
N VAL A 125 -0.80 6.94 -11.25
CA VAL A 125 -0.05 8.19 -11.44
C VAL A 125 -1.04 9.34 -11.50
N ARG A 126 -0.81 10.40 -10.74
CA ARG A 126 -1.71 11.57 -10.68
C ARG A 126 -0.94 12.88 -10.83
N ASP A 127 -1.69 13.90 -11.26
CA ASP A 127 -1.19 15.26 -11.28
C ASP A 127 -0.89 15.74 -9.84
N PRO A 128 0.29 16.32 -9.57
CA PRO A 128 0.65 16.80 -8.23
C PRO A 128 -0.33 17.84 -7.67
N ARG A 129 -0.99 18.62 -8.52
CA ARG A 129 -1.97 19.63 -8.09
C ARG A 129 -3.24 18.98 -7.56
N GLU A 130 -3.70 17.92 -8.22
CA GLU A 130 -4.83 17.13 -7.71
C GLU A 130 -4.50 16.42 -6.41
N ILE A 131 -3.28 15.90 -6.31
CA ILE A 131 -2.78 15.29 -5.08
C ILE A 131 -2.77 16.31 -3.95
N CYS A 132 -2.27 17.53 -4.20
CA CYS A 132 -2.26 18.60 -3.20
C CYS A 132 -3.68 18.88 -2.67
N CYS A 133 -4.66 19.06 -3.55
CA CYS A 133 -6.05 19.28 -3.14
C CYS A 133 -6.61 18.10 -2.33
N SER A 134 -6.38 16.87 -2.78
CA SER A 134 -6.84 15.65 -2.10
C SER A 134 -6.19 15.47 -0.74
N PHE A 135 -4.92 15.83 -0.62
CA PHE A 135 -4.12 15.64 0.58
C PHE A 135 -4.43 16.72 1.63
N ALA A 136 -4.59 17.98 1.19
CA ALA A 136 -5.10 19.08 2.00
C ALA A 136 -6.44 18.72 2.67
N ALA A 137 -7.41 18.23 1.87
CA ALA A 137 -8.70 17.81 2.39
C ALA A 137 -8.59 16.65 3.40
N HIS A 138 -7.68 15.71 3.16
CA HIS A 138 -7.51 14.55 4.05
C HIS A 138 -6.82 14.92 5.39
N ARG A 139 -5.87 15.86 5.37
CA ARG A 139 -5.10 16.28 6.54
C ARG A 139 -5.67 17.51 7.23
N GLU A 140 -6.77 18.05 6.73
CA GLU A 140 -7.35 19.33 7.19
C GLU A 140 -6.32 20.48 7.15
N MET A 141 -5.47 20.47 6.10
CA MET A 141 -4.44 21.48 5.86
C MET A 141 -4.87 22.46 4.76
N SER A 142 -4.33 23.67 4.77
CA SER A 142 -4.50 24.58 3.64
C SER A 142 -3.76 24.07 2.39
N TYR A 143 -4.16 24.56 1.21
CA TYR A 143 -3.46 24.24 -0.04
C TYR A 143 -2.01 24.72 -0.05
N MET A 144 -1.72 25.86 0.60
CA MET A 144 -0.36 26.40 0.65
C MET A 144 0.54 25.52 1.52
N GLU A 145 0.13 25.22 2.74
CA GLU A 145 0.89 24.33 3.65
C GLU A 145 1.11 22.95 3.03
N THR A 146 0.10 22.44 2.32
CA THR A 146 0.20 21.14 1.64
C THR A 146 1.18 21.19 0.47
N ALA A 147 1.15 22.26 -0.33
CA ALA A 147 2.09 22.44 -1.43
C ALA A 147 3.53 22.58 -0.94
N GLU A 148 3.76 23.32 0.15
CA GLU A 148 5.07 23.46 0.79
C GLU A 148 5.58 22.12 1.32
N LEU A 149 4.73 21.35 2.00
CA LEU A 149 5.07 20.01 2.47
C LEU A 149 5.40 19.05 1.31
N MET A 150 4.62 19.09 0.22
CA MET A 150 4.87 18.27 -0.97
C MET A 150 6.16 18.66 -1.70
N ALA A 151 6.58 19.92 -1.60
CA ALA A 151 7.80 20.43 -2.21
C ALA A 151 9.06 20.17 -1.36
N ASP A 152 8.90 19.84 -0.06
CA ASP A 152 10.03 19.52 0.81
C ASP A 152 10.58 18.11 0.49
N PRO A 153 11.84 18.00 0.00
CA PRO A 153 12.45 16.71 -0.31
C PRO A 153 12.71 15.84 0.93
N LYS A 154 12.61 16.41 2.14
CA LYS A 154 12.73 15.69 3.42
C LYS A 154 11.38 15.33 4.01
N ALA A 155 10.27 15.76 3.41
CA ALA A 155 8.94 15.42 3.88
C ALA A 155 8.77 13.90 3.94
N ARG A 156 8.27 13.42 5.07
CA ARG A 156 7.91 12.02 5.27
C ARG A 156 6.44 11.91 5.58
N MET A 157 5.83 10.92 4.95
CA MET A 157 4.47 10.52 5.23
C MET A 157 4.56 9.39 6.26
N GLY A 158 4.06 9.65 7.47
CA GLY A 158 3.94 8.63 8.53
C GLY A 158 2.96 7.53 8.19
#